data_AF-A0AAW8RKS0-F1
#
_entry.id   AF-A0AAW8RKS0-F1
#
_cell.length_a   1.000
_cell.length_b   1.000
_cell.length_c   1.000
_cell.angle_alpha   90.00
_cell.angle_beta   90.00
_cell.angle_gamma   90.00
#
_symmetry.space_group_name_H-M   'P 1'
#
loop_
_entity.id
_entity.type
_entity.pdbx_description
1 polymer ?
#
loop_
_entity_poly.entity_id
_entity_poly.type
_entity_poly.pdbx_seq_one_letter_code
_entity_poly.pdbx_strand_id
1 'polypeptide(L)' 'MSIREIVRIQSFPDSYIFVGSSLSAKYKVIGNAVLPKLAKVIGDSIVKQLSESNF' A
#
# COMPACT_ATOMS: atom_id res chain seq x y z
N MET A 1 -2.24 19.52 0.39
CA MET A 1 -1.87 18.21 0.98
C MET A 1 -0.42 17.90 0.62
N SER A 2 0.40 17.52 1.59
CA SER A 2 1.80 17.11 1.40
C SER A 2 1.91 15.63 1.04
N ILE A 3 3.04 15.22 0.45
CA ILE A 3 3.33 13.79 0.19
C ILE A 3 3.12 12.95 1.46
N ARG A 4 3.61 13.41 2.62
CA ARG A 4 3.48 12.66 3.88
C ARG A 4 2.04 12.47 4.32
N GLU A 5 1.17 13.44 4.09
CA GLU A 5 -0.26 13.30 4.38
C GLU A 5 -0.91 12.24 3.48
N ILE A 6 -0.60 12.24 2.18
CA ILE A 6 -1.17 11.26 1.24
C ILE A 6 -0.71 9.84 1.61
N VAL A 7 0.58 9.67 1.91
CA VAL A 7 1.18 8.40 2.31
C VAL A 7 0.50 7.82 3.56
N ARG A 8 0.24 8.67 4.56
CA ARG A 8 -0.48 8.27 5.79
C ARG A 8 -1.94 7.90 5.52
N ILE A 9 -2.64 8.67 4.68
CA ILE A 9 -4.02 8.36 4.25
C ILE A 9 -4.05 6.99 3.57
N GLN A 10 -3.07 6.71 2.71
CA GLN A 10 -2.91 5.43 2.02
C GLN A 10 -2.36 4.31 2.93
N SER A 11 -2.23 4.55 4.24
CA SER A 11 -1.77 3.58 5.25
C SER A 11 -0.36 3.03 5.04
N PHE A 12 0.51 3.78 4.38
CA PHE A 12 1.93 3.46 4.32
C PHE A 12 2.64 3.88 5.62
N PRO A 13 3.67 3.13 6.05
CA PRO A 13 4.48 3.53 7.20
C PRO A 13 5.25 4.82 6.87
N ASP A 14 5.47 5.66 7.89
CA ASP A 14 6.18 6.94 7.74
C ASP A 14 7.64 6.78 7.23
N SER A 15 8.23 5.59 7.41
CA SER A 15 9.55 5.23 6.91
C SER A 15 9.57 4.83 5.43
N TYR A 16 8.41 4.74 4.76
CA TYR A 16 8.34 4.32 3.37
C TYR A 16 8.80 5.43 2.42
N ILE A 17 9.69 5.08 1.48
CA ILE A 17 10.29 6.03 0.55
C ILE A 17 9.68 5.85 -0.85
N PHE A 18 9.03 6.90 -1.36
CA PHE A 18 8.52 6.95 -2.73
C PHE A 18 9.54 7.63 -3.66
N VAL A 19 10.00 6.88 -4.65
CA VAL A 19 10.95 7.35 -5.68
C VAL A 19 10.17 7.98 -6.84
N GLY A 20 10.66 9.12 -7.33
CA GLY A 20 10.09 9.81 -8.48
C GLY A 20 10.89 11.06 -8.80
N SER A 21 11.11 11.31 -10.09
CA SER A 21 11.89 12.44 -10.61
C SER A 21 11.20 13.79 -10.42
N SER A 22 9.87 13.81 -10.23
CA SER A 22 9.09 15.02 -9.97
C SER A 22 8.05 14.79 -8.88
N LEU A 23 7.55 15.89 -8.30
CA LEU A 23 6.45 15.85 -7.33
C LEU A 23 5.19 15.21 -7.93
N SER A 24 4.87 15.55 -9.18
CA SER A 24 3.75 14.95 -9.92
C SER A 24 3.93 13.43 -10.11
N ALA A 25 5.15 12.98 -10.44
CA ALA A 25 5.45 11.55 -10.56
C ALA A 25 5.24 10.82 -9.23
N LYS A 26 5.68 11.40 -8.11
CA LYS A 26 5.45 10.83 -6.78
C LYS A 26 3.97 10.74 -6.44
N TYR A 27 3.18 11.78 -6.72
CA TYR A 27 1.73 11.73 -6.51
C TYR A 27 1.06 10.65 -7.35
N LYS A 28 1.46 10.48 -8.61
CA LYS A 28 0.93 9.42 -9.48
C LYS A 28 1.24 8.03 -8.93
N VAL A 29 2.47 7.79 -8.48
CA VAL A 29 2.87 6.50 -7.88
C VAL A 29 2.08 6.22 -6.61
N ILE A 30 1.97 7.19 -5.70
CA ILE A 30 1.22 7.04 -4.44
C ILE A 30 -0.27 6.81 -4.71
N GLY A 31 -0.87 7.57 -5.63
CA GLY A 31 -2.29 7.48 -5.95
C GLY A 31 -2.70 6.18 -6.63
N ASN A 32 -1.80 5.59 -7.43
CA ASN A 32 -2.04 4.32 -8.12
C ASN A 32 -1.64 3.09 -7.30
N ALA A 33 -0.95 3.26 -6.16
CA ALA A 33 -0.52 2.15 -5.32
C ALA A 33 -1.70 1.50 -4.58
N VAL A 34 -1.60 0.20 -4.33
CA VAL A 34 -2.52 -0.50 -3.43
C VAL A 34 -2.14 -0.18 -1.98
N LEU A 35 -3.13 0.16 -1.15
CA LEU A 35 -2.92 0.46 0.27
C LEU A 35 -2.39 -0.77 1.01
N PRO A 36 -1.34 -0.66 1.85
CA PRO A 36 -0.79 -1.80 2.58
C PRO A 36 -1.81 -2.51 3.48
N LYS A 37 -2.72 -1.77 4.12
CA LYS A 37 -3.80 -2.38 4.93
C LYS A 37 -4.76 -3.21 4.09
N LEU A 38 -5.13 -2.73 2.91
CA LEU A 38 -6.01 -3.47 2.00
C LEU A 38 -5.31 -4.74 1.51
N ALA A 39 -4.07 -4.61 1.07
CA ALA A 39 -3.24 -5.74 0.65
C ALA A 39 -3.11 -6.80 1.77
N LYS A 40 -2.94 -6.36 3.03
CA LYS A 40 -2.89 -7.25 4.18
C LYS A 40 -4.19 -8.03 4.39
N VAL A 41 -5.34 -7.37 4.35
CA VAL A 41 -6.65 -8.05 4.53
C VAL A 41 -6.87 -9.10 3.43
N ILE A 42 -6.54 -8.76 2.18
CA ILE A 42 -6.66 -9.69 1.05
C ILE A 42 -5.68 -10.87 1.24
N GLY A 43 -4.42 -10.59 1.56
CA GLY A 43 -3.40 -11.61 1.79
C GLY A 43 -3.76 -12.56 2.94
N ASP A 44 -4.22 -12.02 4.07
CA ASP A 44 -4.66 -12.80 5.23
C ASP A 44 -5.86 -13.70 4.86
N SER A 45 -6.80 -13.20 4.04
CA SER A 45 -7.92 -13.99 3.53
C SER A 45 -7.46 -15.15 2.64
N ILE A 46 -6.49 -14.92 1.76
CA ILE A 46 -5.92 -15.96 0.89
C ILE A 46 -5.19 -17.01 1.73
N VAL A 47 -4.35 -16.57 2.68
CA VAL A 47 -3.63 -17.48 3.59
C VAL A 47 -4.61 -18.33 4.39
N LYS A 48 -5.69 -17.74 4.91
CA LYS A 48 -6.73 -18.48 5.61
C LYS A 48 -7.33 -19.57 4.73
N GLN A 49 -7.74 -19.23 3.51
CA GLN A 49 -8.31 -20.20 2.57
C GLN A 49 -7.33 -21.33 2.24
N LEU A 50 -6.05 -21.02 2.03
CA LEU A 50 -5.02 -22.02 1.77
C LEU A 50 -4.71 -22.89 2.98
N SER A 51 -4.85 -22.36 4.21
CA SER A 51 -4.63 -23.14 5.44
C SER A 51 -5.81 -24.04 5.80
N GLU A 52 -7.04 -23.65 5.43
CA GLU A 52 -8.26 -24.44 5.66
C GLU A 52 -8.52 -25.46 4.55
N SER A 53 -8.01 -25.20 3.36
CA SER A 53 -7.98 -26.17 2.26
C SER A 53 -6.81 -27.11 2.48
N ASN A 54 -7.05 -28.37 2.86
CA ASN A 54 -6.02 -29.43 2.93
C ASN A 54 -5.43 -29.73 1.54
N PHE A 55 -4.60 -28.82 1.02
CA PHE A 55 -3.67 -29.11 -0.08
C PHE A 55 -2.42 -29.81 0.43
#